data_AF-A0A4R5A0P6-F1
#
_entry.id   AF-A0A4R5A0P6-F1
#
_cell.length_a   1.000
_cell.length_b   1.000
_cell.length_c   1.000
_cell.angle_alpha   90.00
_cell.angle_beta   90.00
_cell.angle_gamma   90.00
#
_symmetry.space_group_name_H-M   'P 1'
#
loop_
_entity.id
_entity.type
_entity.pdbx_description
1 polymer ?
#
loop_
_entity_poly.entity_id
_entity_poly.type
_entity_poly.pdbx_seq_one_letter_code
_entity_poly.pdbx_strand_id
1 'polypeptide(L)'
;MTVVEPALTAALRRQLAARRAALDAGAHRVGWKLGMGPRERIGAGPVVGHLTSVTVLPSGSVVAAGALAAPHADAEAAVRFGRRVEPSGGAEMVRSCVDAFGIALELCDLGGTDDPEQIVAANVFHRAVAFGPDAAA
;
A
#
# COMPACT_ATOMS: atom_id res chain seq x y z
N MET A 1 3.29 24.59 9.92
CA MET A 1 2.59 23.86 8.84
C MET A 1 3.65 23.47 7.83
N THR A 2 3.90 22.18 7.64
CA THR A 2 4.75 21.70 6.55
C THR A 2 4.06 22.03 5.23
N VAL A 3 4.74 22.76 4.35
CA VAL A 3 4.27 22.99 2.99
C VAL A 3 4.35 21.65 2.28
N VAL A 4 3.20 21.04 1.99
CA VAL A 4 3.15 19.83 1.16
C VAL A 4 3.36 20.27 -0.28
N GLU A 5 4.33 19.65 -0.94
CA GLU A 5 4.69 19.98 -2.32
C GLU A 5 3.47 19.82 -3.25
N PRO A 6 3.11 20.84 -4.06
CA PRO A 6 1.92 20.81 -4.90
C PRO A 6 1.89 19.62 -5.87
N ALA A 7 3.07 19.24 -6.36
CA ALA A 7 3.24 18.18 -7.34
C ALA A 7 2.99 16.79 -6.72
N LEU A 8 3.53 16.53 -5.52
CA LEU A 8 3.19 15.34 -4.73
C LEU A 8 1.71 15.28 -4.36
N THR A 9 1.09 16.43 -4.07
CA THR A 9 -0.37 16.48 -3.84
C THR A 9 -1.16 16.08 -5.09
N ALA A 10 -0.73 16.53 -6.27
CA ALA A 10 -1.34 16.14 -7.54
C ALA A 10 -1.13 14.65 -7.84
N ALA A 11 0.06 14.11 -7.57
CA ALA A 11 0.37 12.69 -7.68
C ALA A 11 -0.53 11.84 -6.77
N LEU A 12 -0.67 12.22 -5.49
CA LEU A 12 -1.55 11.50 -4.56
C LEU A 12 -3.02 11.55 -5.01
N ARG A 13 -3.49 12.68 -5.56
CA ARG A 13 -4.84 12.76 -6.13
C ARG A 13 -5.03 11.81 -7.30
N ARG A 14 -4.04 11.66 -8.18
CA ARG A 14 -4.07 10.68 -9.27
C ARG A 14 -4.13 9.24 -8.75
N GLN A 15 -3.30 8.92 -7.76
CA GLN A 15 -3.34 7.62 -7.08
C GLN A 15 -4.74 7.33 -6.50
N LEU A 16 -5.33 8.28 -5.78
CA LEU A 16 -6.66 8.12 -5.17
C LEU A 16 -7.80 8.07 -6.21
N ALA A 17 -7.63 8.73 -7.36
CA ALA A 17 -8.57 8.63 -8.47
C ALA A 17 -8.56 7.22 -9.10
N ALA A 18 -7.38 6.62 -9.29
CA ALA A 18 -7.27 5.23 -9.75
C ALA A 18 -7.92 4.26 -8.76
N ARG A 19 -7.69 4.45 -7.46
CA ARG A 19 -8.39 3.72 -6.40
C ARG A 19 -9.90 3.85 -6.52
N ARG A 20 -10.41 5.08 -6.70
CA ARG A 20 -11.85 5.35 -6.84
C ARG A 20 -12.43 4.62 -8.04
N ALA A 21 -11.78 4.70 -9.20
CA ALA A 21 -12.20 4.01 -10.41
C ALA A 21 -12.28 2.48 -10.21
N ALA A 22 -11.32 1.87 -9.51
CA ALA A 22 -11.37 0.44 -9.19
C ALA A 22 -12.58 0.08 -8.31
N LEU A 23 -12.88 0.90 -7.29
CA LEU A 23 -14.04 0.70 -6.42
C LEU A 23 -15.36 0.88 -7.18
N ASP A 24 -15.45 1.90 -8.03
CA ASP A 24 -16.63 2.16 -8.85
C ASP A 24 -16.86 1.04 -9.89
N ALA A 25 -15.80 0.34 -10.30
CA ALA A 25 -15.85 -0.87 -11.12
C ALA A 25 -16.17 -2.16 -10.34
N GLY A 26 -16.46 -2.08 -9.04
CA GLY A 26 -16.90 -3.20 -8.21
C GLY A 26 -15.82 -3.83 -7.33
N ALA A 27 -14.59 -3.30 -7.31
CA ALA A 27 -13.61 -3.73 -6.33
C ALA A 27 -14.02 -3.32 -4.91
N HIS A 28 -13.57 -4.05 -3.90
CA HIS A 28 -13.71 -3.63 -2.51
C HIS A 28 -12.39 -3.12 -1.94
N ARG A 29 -12.51 -2.24 -0.93
CA ARG A 29 -11.37 -1.74 -0.17
C ARG A 29 -10.78 -2.89 0.66
N VAL A 30 -9.47 -3.07 0.57
CA VAL A 30 -8.73 -4.01 1.43
C VAL A 30 -7.99 -3.24 2.51
N GLY A 31 -7.16 -2.26 2.13
CA GLY A 31 -6.32 -1.58 3.11
C GLY A 31 -5.42 -0.51 2.52
N TRP A 32 -4.36 -0.25 3.27
CA TRP A 32 -3.25 0.63 2.89
C TRP A 32 -1.96 -0.14 3.09
N LYS A 33 -0.93 0.22 2.32
CA LYS A 33 0.45 -0.20 2.56
C LYS A 33 1.34 1.01 2.77
N LEU A 34 2.43 0.83 3.51
CA LEU A 34 3.38 1.88 3.82
C LEU A 34 4.68 1.59 3.08
N GLY A 35 5.06 2.49 2.17
CA GLY A 35 6.38 2.49 1.54
C GLY A 35 7.42 2.94 2.56
N MET A 36 8.33 2.03 2.91
CA MET A 36 9.37 2.21 3.93
C MET A 36 10.77 1.94 3.38
N GLY A 37 10.88 1.52 2.13
CA GLY A 37 12.13 1.27 1.43
C GLY A 37 12.90 2.56 1.11
N PRO A 38 14.20 2.47 0.79
CA PRO A 38 15.04 3.65 0.51
C PRO A 38 14.52 4.55 -0.62
N ARG A 39 13.93 3.96 -1.66
CA ARG A 39 13.35 4.68 -2.81
C ARG A 39 11.97 5.27 -2.55
N GLU A 40 11.38 4.94 -1.41
CA GLU A 40 10.08 5.43 -0.97
C GLU A 40 10.25 6.50 0.12
N ARG A 41 11.49 6.92 0.42
CA ARG A 41 11.77 8.05 1.32
C ARG A 41 11.46 9.38 0.62
N ILE A 42 10.17 9.65 0.46
CA ILE A 42 9.65 10.86 -0.18
C ILE A 42 9.09 11.77 0.90
N GLY A 43 9.79 12.88 1.17
CA GLY A 43 9.46 13.78 2.27
C GLY A 43 9.81 13.19 3.65
N ALA A 44 9.14 13.69 4.69
CA ALA A 44 9.50 13.40 6.09
C ALA A 44 8.71 12.23 6.73
N GLY A 45 7.73 11.66 6.02
CA GLY A 45 6.83 10.63 6.55
C GLY A 45 6.73 9.42 5.62
N PRO A 46 6.01 8.36 6.04
CA PRO A 46 5.80 7.20 5.21
C PRO A 46 4.96 7.56 3.98
N VAL A 47 5.27 6.94 2.85
CA VAL A 47 4.46 7.06 1.63
C VAL A 47 3.39 5.98 1.67
N VAL A 48 2.17 6.31 1.27
CA VAL A 48 1.03 5.37 1.37
C VAL A 48 0.54 4.94 0.00
N GLY A 49 0.43 3.62 -0.19
CA GLY A 49 -0.28 3.00 -1.31
C GLY A 49 -1.62 2.41 -0.86
N HIS A 50 -2.58 2.29 -1.76
CA HIS A 50 -3.86 1.65 -1.49
C HIS A 50 -3.87 0.18 -1.90
N LEU A 51 -4.61 -0.63 -1.15
CA LEU A 51 -4.89 -2.02 -1.46
C LEU A 51 -6.39 -2.18 -1.77
N THR A 52 -6.69 -2.82 -2.89
CA THR A 52 -8.06 -3.16 -3.32
C THR A 52 -8.11 -4.62 -3.72
N SER A 53 -9.30 -5.19 -3.77
CA SER A 53 -9.47 -6.59 -4.16
C SER A 53 -8.94 -6.94 -5.55
N VAL A 54 -8.75 -5.95 -6.44
CA VAL A 54 -8.13 -6.12 -7.76
C VAL A 54 -6.70 -6.64 -7.67
N THR A 55 -5.97 -6.26 -6.63
CA THR A 55 -4.55 -6.58 -6.46
C THR A 55 -4.32 -7.58 -5.34
N VAL A 56 -5.37 -8.23 -4.83
CA VAL A 56 -5.22 -9.35 -3.88
C VAL A 56 -5.17 -10.66 -4.65
N LEU A 57 -4.10 -11.40 -4.44
CA LEU A 57 -3.93 -12.74 -4.99
C LEU A 57 -4.25 -13.79 -3.93
N PRO A 58 -4.94 -14.88 -4.31
CA PRO A 58 -5.00 -16.07 -3.47
C PRO A 58 -3.59 -16.58 -3.14
N SER A 59 -3.40 -17.11 -1.93
CA SER A 59 -2.14 -17.77 -1.57
C SER A 59 -1.82 -18.91 -2.53
N GLY A 60 -0.55 -19.01 -2.95
CA GLY A 60 -0.09 -19.98 -3.95
C GLY A 60 -0.34 -19.58 -5.41
N SER A 61 -0.88 -18.38 -5.68
CA SER A 61 -1.03 -17.87 -7.05
C SER A 61 0.30 -17.74 -7.77
N VAL A 62 0.28 -17.98 -9.07
CA VAL A 62 1.43 -17.78 -9.96
C VAL A 62 1.25 -16.48 -10.74
N VAL A 63 2.27 -15.63 -10.75
CA VAL A 63 2.28 -14.37 -11.50
C VAL A 63 3.34 -14.45 -12.60
N ALA A 64 2.96 -14.09 -13.83
CA ALA A 64 3.90 -13.99 -14.92
C ALA A 64 4.79 -12.74 -14.76
N ALA A 65 6.09 -12.95 -14.55
CA ALA A 65 7.05 -11.87 -14.34
C ALA A 65 7.35 -11.05 -15.61
N GLY A 66 7.05 -11.58 -16.81
CA GLY A 66 7.45 -10.95 -18.09
C GLY A 66 6.82 -9.58 -18.38
N ALA A 67 5.78 -9.20 -17.63
CA ALA A 67 5.16 -7.87 -17.71
C ALA A 67 5.72 -6.85 -16.71
N LEU A 68 6.63 -7.28 -15.82
CA LEU A 68 7.24 -6.46 -14.77
C LEU A 68 8.68 -6.12 -15.14
N ALA A 69 9.09 -4.87 -14.92
CA ALA A 69 10.40 -4.40 -15.34
C ALA A 69 11.51 -4.85 -14.37
N ALA A 70 11.27 -4.79 -13.06
CA ALA A 70 12.13 -5.39 -12.05
C ALA A 70 11.27 -5.92 -10.88
N PRO A 71 10.73 -7.15 -11.01
CA PRO A 71 9.85 -7.72 -10.00
C PRO A 71 10.62 -7.96 -8.69
N HIS A 72 9.98 -7.58 -7.58
CA HIS A 72 10.49 -7.80 -6.23
C HIS A 72 9.36 -8.33 -5.35
N ALA A 73 9.70 -9.23 -4.43
CA ALA A 73 8.74 -9.78 -3.48
C ALA A 73 9.17 -9.42 -2.06
N ASP A 74 8.40 -8.55 -1.41
CA ASP A 74 8.64 -8.11 -0.03
C ASP A 74 7.85 -8.98 0.94
N ALA A 75 8.51 -9.41 2.03
CA ALA A 75 7.87 -10.10 3.14
C ALA A 75 7.47 -9.07 4.20
N GLU A 76 6.16 -8.93 4.42
CA GLU A 76 5.57 -7.83 5.17
C GLU A 76 4.76 -8.32 6.36
N ALA A 77 4.72 -7.50 7.42
CA ALA A 77 3.77 -7.68 8.51
C ALA A 77 2.43 -7.02 8.15
N ALA A 78 1.35 -7.79 8.13
CA ALA A 78 0.01 -7.28 7.94
C ALA A 78 -0.63 -6.97 9.31
N VAL A 79 -1.34 -5.83 9.40
CA VAL A 79 -2.07 -5.45 10.61
C VAL A 79 -3.55 -5.37 10.28
N ARG A 80 -4.36 -6.22 10.91
CA ARG A 80 -5.82 -6.20 10.78
C ARG A 80 -6.40 -5.40 11.93
N PHE A 81 -7.07 -4.29 11.60
CA PHE A 81 -7.78 -3.47 12.57
C PHE A 81 -9.20 -4.00 12.77
N GLY A 82 -9.57 -4.34 14.00
CA GLY A 82 -10.93 -4.78 14.36
C GLY A 82 -11.94 -3.65 14.47
N ARG A 83 -11.45 -2.40 14.55
CA ARG A 83 -12.28 -1.20 14.56
C ARG A 83 -11.57 -0.02 13.90
N ARG A 84 -12.32 1.06 13.69
CA ARG A 84 -11.79 2.29 13.09
C ARG A 84 -10.66 2.87 13.94
N VAL A 85 -9.60 3.30 13.27
CA VAL A 85 -8.50 4.08 13.85
C VAL A 85 -8.85 5.56 13.73
N GLU A 86 -8.90 6.28 14.84
CA GLU A 86 -9.19 7.71 14.84
C GLU A 86 -7.95 8.53 14.41
N PRO A 87 -8.05 9.44 13.43
CA PRO A 87 -6.88 10.16 12.90
C PRO A 87 -6.11 10.97 13.94
N SER A 88 -6.78 11.44 14.99
CA SER A 88 -6.18 12.23 16.06
C SER A 88 -5.69 11.42 17.26
N GLY A 89 -5.87 10.09 17.26
CA GLY A 89 -5.45 9.26 18.40
C GLY A 89 -3.98 8.88 18.35
N GLY A 90 -3.37 8.78 19.53
CA GLY A 90 -1.97 8.39 19.68
C GLY A 90 -1.71 6.89 19.49
N ALA A 91 -0.44 6.50 19.63
CA ALA A 91 0.01 5.13 19.40
C ALA A 91 -0.73 4.06 20.23
N GLU A 92 -1.10 4.37 21.47
CA GLU A 92 -1.85 3.46 22.34
C GLU A 92 -3.26 3.18 21.79
N MET A 93 -3.95 4.22 21.28
CA MET A 93 -5.25 4.07 20.62
C MET A 93 -5.11 3.20 19.37
N VAL A 94 -4.12 3.50 18.51
CA VAL A 94 -3.87 2.69 17.30
C VAL A 94 -3.65 1.23 17.66
N ARG A 95 -2.81 0.95 18.67
CA ARG A 95 -2.54 -0.40 19.16
C ARG A 95 -3.80 -1.08 19.67
N SER A 96 -4.62 -0.36 20.43
CA SER A 96 -5.86 -0.91 20.96
C SER A 96 -6.84 -1.34 19.86
N CYS A 97 -6.76 -0.76 18.66
CA CYS A 97 -7.63 -1.07 17.51
C CYS A 97 -7.18 -2.28 16.69
N VAL A 98 -5.99 -2.82 16.96
CA VAL A 98 -5.48 -4.03 16.29
C VAL A 98 -6.22 -5.26 16.80
N ASP A 99 -6.69 -6.10 15.90
CA ASP A 99 -7.38 -7.37 16.18
C ASP A 99 -6.47 -8.57 15.90
N ALA A 100 -5.66 -8.48 14.85
CA ALA A 100 -4.73 -9.53 14.48
C ALA A 100 -3.49 -8.98 13.75
N PHE A 101 -2.41 -9.74 13.84
CA PHE A 101 -1.24 -9.61 13.00
C PHE A 101 -1.20 -10.78 12.01
N GLY A 102 -0.83 -10.51 10.78
CA GLY A 102 -0.66 -11.51 9.75
C GLY A 102 0.65 -11.31 9.01
N ILE A 103 0.90 -12.18 8.04
CA ILE A 103 1.98 -12.02 7.08
C ILE A 103 1.39 -11.67 5.71
N ALA A 104 2.14 -10.90 4.94
CA ALA A 104 1.83 -10.65 3.55
C ALA A 104 3.09 -10.81 2.69
N LEU A 105 2.90 -11.30 1.47
CA LEU A 105 3.89 -11.16 0.40
C LEU A 105 3.39 -10.09 -0.55
N GLU A 106 4.12 -8.98 -0.63
CA GLU A 106 3.85 -7.93 -1.59
C GLU A 106 4.70 -8.13 -2.85
N LEU A 107 4.05 -8.13 -4.00
CA LEU A 107 4.72 -8.04 -5.29
C LEU A 107 4.85 -6.57 -5.67
N CYS A 108 6.09 -6.12 -5.73
CA CYS A 108 6.50 -4.81 -6.19
C CYS A 108 7.12 -4.90 -7.59
N ASP A 109 7.00 -3.82 -8.36
CA ASP A 109 7.80 -3.62 -9.58
C ASP A 109 8.68 -2.41 -9.37
N LEU A 110 9.93 -2.68 -9.00
CA LEU A 110 10.94 -1.65 -8.72
C LEU A 110 11.59 -1.13 -10.01
N GLY A 111 11.15 -1.59 -11.18
CA GLY A 111 11.63 -1.04 -12.44
C GLY A 111 11.05 0.35 -12.71
N GLY A 112 11.64 1.04 -13.68
CA GLY A 112 11.14 2.33 -14.14
C GLY A 112 11.86 3.52 -13.51
N THR A 113 11.10 4.40 -12.87
CA THR A 113 11.52 5.77 -12.52
C THR A 113 11.91 5.93 -11.05
N ASP A 114 12.80 6.87 -10.78
CA ASP A 114 13.13 7.35 -9.43
C ASP A 114 12.43 8.69 -9.10
N ASP A 115 11.57 9.17 -10.00
CA ASP A 115 10.79 10.38 -9.79
C ASP A 115 9.72 10.19 -8.69
N PRO A 116 9.77 10.98 -7.60
CA PRO A 116 8.85 10.81 -6.47
C PRO A 116 7.38 10.95 -6.83
N GLU A 117 7.04 11.86 -7.75
CA GLU A 117 5.64 12.09 -8.15
C GLU A 117 5.10 10.90 -8.94
N GLN A 118 5.91 10.34 -9.84
CA GLN A 118 5.54 9.14 -10.59
C GLN A 118 5.40 7.93 -9.67
N ILE A 119 6.30 7.76 -8.69
CA ILE A 119 6.22 6.68 -7.70
C ILE A 119 4.89 6.78 -6.93
N VAL A 120 4.57 7.95 -6.37
CA VAL A 120 3.32 8.18 -5.64
C VAL A 120 2.10 7.97 -6.53
N ALA A 121 2.11 8.53 -7.74
CA ALA A 121 0.97 8.41 -8.64
C ALA A 121 0.72 6.96 -9.11
N ALA A 122 1.77 6.15 -9.22
CA ALA A 122 1.73 4.76 -9.64
C ALA A 122 1.46 3.77 -8.49
N ASN A 123 0.95 4.25 -7.34
CA ASN A 123 0.67 3.43 -6.17
C ASN A 123 1.91 2.80 -5.53
N VAL A 124 3.05 3.49 -5.63
CA VAL A 124 4.29 3.23 -4.88
C VAL A 124 4.81 1.81 -5.14
N PHE A 125 5.11 1.51 -6.40
CA PHE A 125 5.59 0.20 -6.89
C PHE A 125 4.65 -1.01 -6.71
N HIS A 126 3.48 -0.85 -6.08
CA HIS A 126 2.55 -1.94 -5.81
C HIS A 126 2.05 -2.61 -7.09
N ARG A 127 2.12 -3.94 -7.16
CA ARG A 127 1.47 -4.74 -8.19
C ARG A 127 0.43 -5.69 -7.63
N ALA A 128 0.76 -6.41 -6.57
CA ALA A 128 -0.14 -7.36 -5.94
C ALA A 128 0.24 -7.65 -4.50
N VAL A 129 -0.66 -8.25 -3.75
CA VAL A 129 -0.41 -8.77 -2.40
C VAL A 129 -1.10 -10.11 -2.20
N ALA A 130 -0.42 -11.05 -1.55
CA ALA A 130 -1.04 -12.27 -1.03
C ALA A 130 -0.92 -12.26 0.50
N PHE A 131 -2.05 -12.46 1.18
CA PHE A 131 -2.08 -12.57 2.64
C PHE A 131 -1.94 -14.03 3.07
N GLY A 132 -1.12 -14.25 4.10
CA GLY A 132 -1.02 -15.52 4.79
C GLY A 132 -1.99 -15.64 5.96
N PRO A 133 -1.79 -16.61 6.86
CA PRO A 133 -2.61 -16.78 8.05
C PRO A 133 -2.41 -15.63 9.05
N ASP A 134 -3.49 -15.30 9.76
CA ASP A 134 -3.49 -14.34 10.86
C ASP A 134 -3.26 -15.04 12.21
N ALA A 135 -2.64 -14.31 13.15
CA ALA A 135 -2.58 -14.60 14.57
C ALA A 135 -3.26 -13.47 15.35
N ALA A 136 -4.06 -13.82 16.36
CA ALA A 136 -4.70 -12.83 17.23
C ALA A 136 -3.65 -11.92 17.90
N ALA A 137 -3.97 -10.63 18.01
CA ALA A 137 -3.09 -9.60 18.57
C ALA A 137 -3.11 -9.56 20.11
#